data_AF-A0A9D3U788-F1
#
_entry.id   AF-A0A9D3U788-F1
#
_cell.length_a   1.000
_cell.length_b   1.000
_cell.length_c   1.000
_cell.angle_alpha   90.00
_cell.angle_beta   90.00
_cell.angle_gamma   90.00
#
_symmetry.space_group_name_H-M   'P 1'
#
loop_
_entity.id
_entity.type
_entity.pdbx_description
1 polymer ?
#
loop_
_entity_poly.entity_id
_entity_poly.type
_entity_poly.pdbx_seq_one_letter_code
_entity_poly.pdbx_strand_id
1 'polypeptide(L)'
;MDNTHLHDLGFQGPPFTWHRGNLSERLDRAMGNDAWMEAFPNYLITHFPRIKFDHRPLLLNCCYNVSCAPNCPFRFLADWLHHQNFSEFVKNNWSFNGNMTSAITEFTDKLKRWNKCVYGHIS
;
A
#
# COMPACT_ATOMS: atom_id res chain seq x y z
N MET A 1 16.39 -28.50 0.02
CA MET A 1 16.07 -27.09 -0.25
C MET A 1 15.13 -27.12 -1.42
N ASP A 2 13.87 -26.77 -1.20
CA ASP A 2 12.79 -27.08 -2.14
C ASP A 2 12.92 -26.22 -3.40
N ASN A 3 13.06 -26.90 -4.53
CA ASN A 3 13.37 -26.36 -5.85
C ASN A 3 12.11 -25.81 -6.55
N THR A 4 11.20 -25.20 -5.78
CA THR A 4 9.83 -24.90 -6.23
C THR A 4 9.64 -23.45 -6.67
N HIS A 5 10.66 -22.59 -6.53
CA HIS A 5 10.60 -21.15 -6.84
C HIS A 5 9.35 -20.47 -6.24
N LEU A 6 8.86 -20.97 -5.10
CA LEU A 6 7.73 -20.44 -4.38
C LEU A 6 8.22 -19.67 -3.16
N HIS A 7 7.75 -18.45 -3.04
CA HIS A 7 8.06 -17.53 -1.96
C HIS A 7 6.83 -17.35 -1.09
N ASP A 8 7.04 -17.32 0.23
CA ASP A 8 6.00 -16.87 1.14
C ASP A 8 5.73 -15.39 0.90
N LEU A 9 4.47 -15.06 0.65
CA LEU A 9 4.06 -13.71 0.26
C LEU A 9 3.96 -12.75 1.47
N GLY A 10 4.18 -13.22 2.70
CA GLY A 10 3.99 -12.39 3.89
C GLY A 10 2.53 -12.03 4.14
N PHE A 11 2.27 -11.22 5.17
CA PHE A 11 0.92 -10.81 5.56
C PHE A 11 0.93 -9.61 6.52
N GLN A 12 -0.24 -9.01 6.73
CA GLN A 12 -0.56 -8.08 7.81
C GLN A 12 -1.58 -8.67 8.79
N GLY A 13 -1.49 -8.26 10.05
CA GLY A 13 -2.38 -8.74 11.12
C GLY A 13 -1.72 -9.80 12.00
N PRO A 14 -2.51 -10.54 12.79
CA PRO A 14 -1.98 -11.46 13.81
C PRO A 14 -1.18 -12.62 13.19
N PRO A 15 -0.07 -13.06 13.82
CA PRO A 15 0.89 -13.96 13.18
C PRO A 15 0.44 -15.42 13.05
N PHE A 16 -0.56 -15.84 13.83
CA PHE A 16 -1.02 -17.22 13.88
C PHE A 16 -2.40 -17.33 13.23
N THR A 17 -2.55 -18.26 12.29
CA THR A 17 -3.80 -18.51 11.58
C THR A 17 -4.62 -19.61 12.24
N TRP A 18 -4.01 -20.42 13.10
CA TRP A 18 -4.68 -21.50 13.81
C TRP A 18 -4.38 -21.48 15.31
N HIS A 19 -5.33 -21.95 16.11
CA HIS A 19 -5.19 -22.01 17.56
C HIS A 19 -6.02 -23.13 18.21
N ARG A 20 -5.41 -23.91 19.10
CA ARG A 20 -6.08 -24.92 19.92
C ARG A 20 -5.50 -24.97 21.33
N GLY A 21 -6.34 -24.74 22.35
CA GLY A 21 -5.88 -24.70 23.74
C GLY A 21 -4.89 -23.55 23.97
N ASN A 22 -3.65 -23.86 24.35
CA ASN A 22 -2.58 -22.86 24.49
C ASN A 22 -1.60 -22.87 23.30
N LEU A 23 -1.86 -23.69 22.27
CA LEU A 23 -1.01 -23.80 21.09
C LEU A 23 -1.53 -22.88 19.98
N SER A 24 -0.63 -22.12 19.37
CA SER A 24 -0.91 -21.25 18.22
C SER A 24 0.10 -21.52 17.12
N GLU A 25 -0.38 -21.68 15.89
CA GLU A 25 0.47 -21.96 14.72
C GLU A 25 0.01 -21.17 13.49
N ARG A 26 0.91 -21.03 12.51
CA ARG A 26 0.61 -20.45 11.20
C ARG A 26 0.54 -21.57 10.16
N LEU A 27 -0.63 -22.19 10.07
CA LEU A 27 -0.90 -23.32 9.18
C LEU A 27 -1.32 -22.87 7.77
N ASP A 28 -1.94 -21.71 7.68
CA ASP A 28 -2.45 -21.17 6.42
C ASP A 28 -1.44 -20.13 5.90
N ARG A 29 -0.97 -20.32 4.66
CA ARG A 29 0.01 -19.45 4.01
C ARG A 29 -0.36 -19.27 2.55
N ALA A 30 -0.14 -18.08 2.02
CA ALA A 30 -0.17 -17.87 0.57
C ALA A 30 1.26 -17.81 0.05
N MET A 31 1.52 -18.54 -1.02
CA MET A 31 2.81 -18.61 -1.67
C MET A 31 2.65 -18.18 -3.13
N GLY A 32 3.65 -17.52 -3.68
CA GLY A 32 3.69 -17.11 -5.07
C GLY A 32 5.08 -17.27 -5.65
N ASN A 33 5.14 -17.54 -6.95
CA ASN A 33 6.40 -17.56 -7.71
C ASN A 33 6.70 -16.19 -8.31
N ASP A 34 7.86 -16.05 -8.94
CA ASP A 34 8.31 -14.79 -9.54
C ASP A 34 7.30 -14.22 -10.54
N ALA A 35 6.76 -15.07 -11.42
CA ALA A 35 5.76 -14.65 -12.41
C ALA A 35 4.47 -14.11 -11.76
N TRP A 36 4.02 -14.70 -10.65
CA TRP A 36 2.85 -14.22 -9.94
C TRP A 36 3.13 -12.88 -9.22
N MET A 37 4.31 -12.76 -8.60
CA MET A 37 4.72 -11.52 -7.94
C MET A 37 4.89 -10.37 -8.94
N GLU A 38 5.37 -10.66 -10.15
CA GLU A 38 5.46 -9.69 -11.24
C GLU A 38 4.07 -9.27 -11.76
N ALA A 39 3.12 -10.20 -11.85
CA ALA A 39 1.75 -9.92 -12.28
C ALA A 39 0.96 -9.09 -11.25
N PHE A 40 1.25 -9.25 -9.96
CA PHE A 40 0.53 -8.58 -8.86
C PHE A 40 1.48 -7.83 -7.92
N PRO A 41 2.26 -6.85 -8.38
CA PRO A 41 3.34 -6.26 -7.60
C PRO A 41 2.89 -5.49 -6.36
N ASN A 42 1.58 -5.18 -6.26
CA ASN A 42 0.97 -4.50 -5.12
C ASN A 42 -0.04 -5.42 -4.41
N TYR A 43 0.28 -6.69 -4.22
CA TYR A 43 -0.57 -7.57 -3.45
C TYR A 43 -0.49 -7.27 -1.94
N LEU A 44 -1.53 -7.63 -1.19
CA LEU A 44 -1.52 -7.66 0.26
C LEU A 44 -2.32 -8.85 0.77
N ILE A 45 -1.76 -9.57 1.74
CA ILE A 45 -2.48 -10.61 2.48
C ILE A 45 -2.80 -10.09 3.87
N THR A 46 -4.07 -10.21 4.27
CA THR A 46 -4.53 -9.77 5.60
C THR A 46 -5.09 -10.95 6.37
N HIS A 47 -4.59 -11.16 7.59
CA HIS A 47 -5.15 -12.09 8.57
C HIS A 47 -6.27 -11.41 9.35
N PHE A 48 -7.50 -11.90 9.20
CA PHE A 48 -8.63 -11.34 9.94
C PHE A 48 -8.66 -11.78 11.42
N PRO A 49 -9.32 -11.00 12.29
CA PRO A 49 -9.62 -11.43 13.65
C PRO A 49 -10.41 -12.73 13.67
N ARG A 50 -10.10 -13.58 14.65
CA ARG A 50 -10.82 -14.82 14.87
C ARG A 50 -12.19 -14.50 15.48
N ILE A 51 -13.27 -14.97 14.86
CA ILE A 51 -14.63 -14.75 15.36
C ILE A 51 -15.11 -15.98 16.14
N LYS A 52 -15.18 -17.16 15.51
CA LYS A 52 -15.60 -18.42 16.16
C LYS A 52 -14.91 -19.71 15.69
N PHE A 53 -14.05 -19.64 14.67
CA PHE A 53 -13.34 -20.81 14.14
C PHE A 53 -11.98 -20.97 14.83
N ASP A 54 -11.42 -22.17 14.85
CA ASP A 54 -10.03 -22.43 15.23
C ASP A 54 -9.04 -21.89 14.19
N HIS A 55 -9.50 -21.64 12.96
CA HIS A 55 -8.78 -20.91 11.91
C HIS A 55 -9.17 -19.42 11.80
N ARG A 56 -8.24 -18.61 11.30
CA ARG A 56 -8.44 -17.22 10.86
C ARG A 56 -8.55 -17.18 9.33
N PRO A 57 -9.51 -16.44 8.76
CA PRO A 57 -9.55 -16.20 7.33
C PRO A 57 -8.36 -15.36 6.85
N LEU A 58 -7.82 -15.71 5.67
CA LEU A 58 -6.84 -14.92 4.93
C LEU A 58 -7.55 -14.23 3.78
N LEU A 59 -7.32 -12.92 3.62
CA LEU A 59 -7.76 -12.16 2.46
C LEU A 59 -6.57 -11.76 1.62
N LEU A 60 -6.53 -12.25 0.39
CA LEU A 60 -5.58 -11.81 -0.63
C LEU A 60 -6.21 -10.70 -1.47
N ASN A 61 -5.62 -9.52 -1.43
CA ASN A 61 -5.94 -8.40 -2.31
C ASN A 61 -4.82 -8.24 -3.33
N CYS A 62 -5.07 -8.57 -4.60
CA CYS A 62 -4.08 -8.51 -5.67
C CYS A 62 -3.83 -7.09 -6.22
N CYS A 63 -4.69 -6.13 -5.86
CA CYS A 63 -4.64 -4.75 -6.33
C CYS A 63 -4.69 -3.79 -5.12
N TYR A 64 -3.85 -4.04 -4.12
CA TYR A 64 -3.81 -3.20 -2.93
C TYR A 64 -3.21 -1.84 -3.28
N ASN A 65 -4.05 -0.80 -3.22
CA ASN A 65 -3.60 0.55 -3.52
C ASN A 65 -2.87 1.13 -2.30
N VAL A 66 -1.53 1.05 -2.30
CA VAL A 66 -0.67 1.63 -1.25
C VAL A 66 -0.88 3.15 -1.11
N SER A 67 -1.31 3.82 -2.18
CA SER A 67 -1.67 5.25 -2.19
C SER A 67 -2.90 5.59 -1.33
N CYS A 68 -3.64 4.58 -0.90
CA CYS A 68 -4.88 4.68 -0.13
C CYS A 68 -4.76 4.01 1.25
N ALA A 69 -3.57 4.01 1.86
CA ALA A 69 -3.49 3.76 3.30
C ALA A 69 -4.45 4.76 3.98
N PRO A 70 -5.50 4.29 4.70
CA PRO A 70 -6.60 5.16 5.14
C PRO A 70 -6.14 6.31 6.06
N ASN A 71 -4.92 6.22 6.58
CA ASN A 71 -4.33 7.16 7.54
C ASN A 71 -2.96 7.70 7.11
N CYS A 72 -2.60 7.71 5.83
CA CYS A 72 -1.46 8.51 5.38
C CYS A 72 -1.94 9.94 5.09
N PRO A 73 -1.83 10.88 6.04
CA PRO A 73 -2.11 12.27 5.72
C PRO A 73 -1.18 12.71 4.60
N PHE A 74 -1.70 13.51 3.67
CA PHE A 74 -0.84 14.24 2.77
C PHE A 74 0.15 15.08 3.59
N ARG A 75 1.46 14.92 3.32
CA ARG A 75 2.52 15.66 3.99
C ARG A 75 3.23 16.53 2.96
N PHE A 76 3.37 17.79 3.29
CA PHE A 76 4.24 18.70 2.54
C PHE A 76 5.70 18.40 2.92
N LEU A 77 6.56 18.15 1.92
CA LEU A 77 7.99 18.05 2.14
C LEU A 77 8.63 19.41 1.88
N ALA A 78 9.34 19.95 2.87
CA ALA A 78 10.02 21.24 2.75
C ALA A 78 11.01 21.26 1.56
N ASP A 79 11.65 20.12 1.27
CA ASP A 79 12.57 19.94 0.14
C ASP A 79 11.93 20.24 -1.21
N TRP A 80 10.60 20.14 -1.35
CA TRP A 80 9.91 20.54 -2.57
C TRP A 80 10.20 22.01 -2.92
N LEU A 81 10.30 22.90 -1.93
CA LEU A 81 10.61 24.32 -2.17
C LEU A 81 12.00 24.55 -2.75
N HIS A 82 12.93 23.62 -2.52
CA HIS A 82 14.29 23.69 -3.05
C HIS A 82 14.43 23.00 -4.42
N HIS A 83 13.41 22.24 -4.86
CA HIS A 83 13.44 21.59 -6.15
C HIS A 83 13.24 22.62 -7.27
N GLN A 84 14.17 22.65 -8.24
CA GLN A 84 14.26 23.67 -9.29
C GLN A 84 12.93 23.91 -10.04
N ASN A 85 12.19 22.83 -10.32
CA ASN A 85 10.96 22.88 -11.11
C ASN A 85 9.68 22.98 -10.27
N PHE A 86 9.76 23.03 -8.94
CA PHE A 86 8.55 22.98 -8.10
C PHE A 86 7.71 24.26 -8.23
N SER A 87 8.34 25.42 -8.31
CA SER A 87 7.62 26.69 -8.49
C SER A 87 6.81 26.71 -9.80
N GLU A 88 7.40 26.23 -10.88
CA GLU A 88 6.72 26.11 -12.18
C GLU A 88 5.62 25.05 -12.14
N PHE A 89 5.87 23.92 -11.49
CA PHE A 89 4.86 22.89 -11.28
C PHE A 89 3.61 23.45 -10.58
N VAL A 90 3.77 24.20 -9.48
CA VAL A 90 2.65 24.80 -8.75
C VAL A 90 1.86 25.74 -9.66
N LYS A 91 2.54 26.63 -10.39
CA LYS A 91 1.89 27.58 -11.31
C LYS A 91 1.08 26.89 -12.41
N ASN A 92 1.61 25.82 -12.97
CA ASN A 92 0.99 25.12 -14.11
C ASN A 92 -0.14 24.17 -13.67
N ASN A 93 -0.17 23.73 -12.41
CA ASN A 93 -1.09 22.69 -11.95
C ASN A 93 -2.12 23.17 -10.94
N TRP A 94 -1.97 24.38 -10.38
CA TRP A 94 -2.95 25.01 -9.51
C TRP A 94 -4.02 25.75 -10.33
N SER A 95 -5.29 25.38 -10.14
CA SER A 95 -6.44 26.05 -10.76
C SER A 95 -7.58 26.12 -9.76
N PHE A 96 -8.18 27.30 -9.61
CA PHE A 96 -9.32 27.52 -8.72
C PHE A 96 -10.53 27.99 -9.53
N ASN A 97 -11.56 27.14 -9.60
CA ASN A 97 -12.79 27.38 -10.34
C ASN A 97 -14.00 27.63 -9.41
N GLY A 98 -13.77 28.30 -8.26
CA GLY A 98 -14.82 28.62 -7.29
C GLY A 98 -15.11 27.55 -6.24
N ASN A 99 -14.51 26.35 -6.34
CA ASN A 99 -14.61 25.29 -5.34
C ASN A 99 -13.23 24.92 -4.79
N MET A 100 -12.97 25.29 -3.53
CA MET A 100 -11.68 25.09 -2.89
C MET A 100 -11.36 23.61 -2.66
N THR A 101 -12.34 22.83 -2.22
CA THR A 101 -12.17 21.39 -1.98
C THR A 101 -11.76 20.66 -3.25
N SER A 102 -12.38 21.02 -4.38
CA SER A 102 -12.06 20.44 -5.69
C SER A 102 -10.67 20.85 -6.15
N ALA A 103 -10.30 22.13 -6.02
CA ALA A 103 -8.97 22.62 -6.36
C ALA A 103 -7.86 21.93 -5.55
N ILE A 104 -8.06 21.79 -4.23
CA ILE A 104 -7.12 21.09 -3.35
C ILE A 104 -7.01 19.61 -3.74
N THR A 105 -8.13 18.95 -4.00
CA THR A 105 -8.14 17.51 -4.35
C THR A 105 -7.40 17.26 -5.66
N GLU A 106 -7.73 18.02 -6.71
CA GLU A 106 -7.09 17.88 -8.02
C GLU A 106 -5.59 18.20 -7.96
N PHE A 107 -5.21 19.28 -7.26
CA PHE A 107 -3.82 19.63 -7.07
C PHE A 107 -3.05 18.57 -6.29
N THR A 108 -3.64 18.03 -5.22
CA THR A 108 -3.05 16.97 -4.39
C THR A 108 -2.77 15.72 -5.22
N ASP A 109 -3.67 15.33 -6.12
CA ASP A 109 -3.47 14.16 -6.98
C ASP A 109 -2.33 14.37 -7.98
N LYS A 110 -2.26 15.55 -8.61
CA LYS A 110 -1.14 15.90 -9.50
C LYS A 110 0.18 15.91 -8.73
N LEU A 111 0.18 16.47 -7.53
CA LEU A 111 1.36 16.58 -6.67
C LEU A 111 1.86 15.22 -6.18
N LYS A 112 0.96 14.31 -5.80
CA LYS A 112 1.31 12.92 -5.44
C LYS A 112 2.00 12.19 -6.60
N ARG A 113 1.50 12.36 -7.83
CA ARG A 113 2.12 11.77 -9.03
C ARG A 113 3.50 12.37 -9.29
N TRP A 114 3.62 13.70 -9.23
CA TRP A 114 4.89 14.39 -9.39
C TRP A 114 5.92 13.95 -8.34
N ASN A 115 5.53 13.88 -7.07
CA ASN A 115 6.40 13.43 -5.97
C ASN A 115 6.91 12.00 -6.23
N LYS A 116 6.03 11.10 -6.69
CA LYS A 116 6.41 9.73 -7.06
C LYS A 116 7.41 9.70 -8.22
N CYS A 117 7.27 10.56 -9.22
CA CYS A 117 8.18 10.62 -10.37
C CYS A 117 9.55 11.20 -10.00
N VAL A 118 9.61 12.18 -9.09
CA VAL A 118 10.85 12.88 -8.74
C VAL A 118 11.61 12.17 -7.62
N TYR A 119 10.91 11.68 -6.60
CA TYR A 119 11.52 11.14 -5.38
C TYR A 119 11.25 9.64 -5.16
N GLY A 120 10.33 9.02 -5.91
CA GLY A 120 9.90 7.63 -5.66
C GLY A 120 8.89 7.50 -4.52
N HIS A 121 8.74 6.30 -3.94
CA HIS A 121 7.92 6.10 -2.73
C HIS A 121 8.67 6.60 -1.49
N ILE A 122 8.73 7.92 -1.31
CA ILE A 122 9.07 8.51 -0.01
C ILE A 122 7.75 8.81 0.71
N SER A 123 7.43 8.00 1.72
CA SER A 123 6.27 8.16 2.61
C SER A 123 6.71 8.16 4.07
#